data_AF-A0A1L9WG23-F1
#
_entry.id   AF-A0A1L9WG23-F1
#
_cell.length_a   1.000
_cell.length_b   1.000
_cell.length_c   1.000
_cell.angle_alpha   90.00
_cell.angle_beta   90.00
_cell.angle_gamma   90.00
#
_symmetry.space_group_name_H-M   'P 1'
#
loop_
_entity.id
_entity.type
_entity.pdbx_description
1 polymer ?
#
loop_
_entity_poly.entity_id
_entity_poly.type
_entity_poly.pdbx_seq_one_letter_code
_entity_poly.pdbx_strand_id
1 'polypeptide(L)'
;MTERGQQKHHFIPRFILRKFAPTEQPPAGPAASPSAASRRRDFLVNKVDLQIPALTQRPVSTEFALVDMYRDPGFDENPNHLEEKLSRLEGRASEIIAKAGRTFAARGSILTLQRIEVDTLRKFLFLMKYRNTGMFDRYNHDDARSYQADDRARMLRYMQTKGFATPRDVWFDNLRQILDLELDDAGRSWRETLRRRIYPDDAAMFEHHLLHSFMAFGEPDDPQEEFLLTENAFGIFEGPCSTTVDPQSGHREISVYTEFHNFAPLAPRLAIILRSNLLPFPGDRGLAQSLRASLVEAQRAAHHHPDEAGSMLLDLPIRPCETSYHNPVVVVVDSPAAFHRNDQFRFQCFRLSSAHVATINSLFLEEAYPTASIVYHSPVSLRASIERYLADEDPRLKQVLDVPGDRRRAYLGALQKVLADLGGSAQCRIHPFDLAVARVRVHMAMNVGLLVGIQLLGSLPRRSLPPVYRRLRPDATLETFWYDLDQARRLMVLRTKIDRAISTSKLTEGAKTLVRGRRDVFFGSFPPGRQWLLWKIARNMSRCDVGDTLDPIPILDLNGPEDAFWTLPF
;
A
#
# COMPACT_ATOMS: atom_id res chain seq x y z
N MET A 1 -20.40 35.80 -17.70
CA MET A 1 -19.53 34.64 -17.41
C MET A 1 -19.68 33.67 -18.55
N THR A 2 -18.70 33.62 -19.46
CA THR A 2 -18.65 32.61 -20.52
C THR A 2 -18.50 31.24 -19.87
N GLU A 3 -19.44 30.32 -20.14
CA GLU A 3 -19.31 28.90 -19.77
C GLU A 3 -18.00 28.36 -20.33
N ARG A 4 -16.95 28.30 -19.50
CA ARG A 4 -15.74 27.54 -19.83
C ARG A 4 -16.14 26.06 -19.84
N GLY A 5 -15.98 25.42 -21.00
CA GLY A 5 -16.39 24.03 -21.21
C GLY A 5 -15.72 23.06 -20.24
N GLN A 6 -16.46 22.04 -19.83
CA GLN A 6 -16.00 20.93 -19.00
C GLN A 6 -14.73 20.28 -19.59
N GLN A 7 -13.72 20.04 -18.75
CA GLN A 7 -12.45 19.43 -19.13
C GLN A 7 -12.35 18.00 -18.59
N LYS A 8 -11.92 17.05 -19.43
CA LYS A 8 -11.60 15.68 -18.99
C LYS A 8 -10.16 15.64 -18.47
N HIS A 9 -10.01 15.21 -17.23
CA HIS A 9 -8.74 15.04 -16.55
C HIS A 9 -8.44 13.55 -16.38
N HIS A 10 -7.29 13.12 -16.89
CA HIS A 10 -6.87 11.73 -16.86
C HIS A 10 -6.23 11.39 -15.51
N PHE A 11 -6.74 10.37 -14.82
CA PHE A 11 -6.07 9.81 -13.64
C PHE A 11 -5.06 8.72 -14.04
N ILE A 12 -5.26 8.07 -15.20
CA ILE A 12 -4.22 7.29 -15.91
C ILE A 12 -3.80 8.05 -17.19
N PRO A 13 -2.52 8.46 -17.34
CA PRO A 13 -2.06 9.28 -18.45
C PRO A 13 -2.30 8.64 -19.81
N ARG A 14 -2.66 9.48 -20.78
CA ARG A 14 -2.85 9.09 -22.18
C ARG A 14 -1.63 8.42 -22.79
N PHE A 15 -0.40 8.76 -22.37
CA PHE A 15 0.80 8.15 -22.91
C PHE A 15 0.93 6.67 -22.54
N ILE A 16 0.36 6.25 -21.40
CA ILE A 16 0.28 4.84 -20.97
C ILE A 16 -0.82 4.15 -21.77
N LEU A 17 -2.04 4.72 -21.79
CA LEU A 17 -3.17 4.17 -22.55
C LEU A 17 -2.83 3.89 -24.02
N ARG A 18 -2.09 4.81 -24.68
CA ARG A 18 -1.62 4.62 -26.06
C ARG A 18 -0.75 3.38 -26.26
N LYS A 19 -0.06 2.89 -25.23
CA LYS A 19 0.73 1.65 -25.30
C LYS A 19 -0.12 0.39 -25.33
N PHE A 20 -1.37 0.47 -24.87
CA PHE A 20 -2.34 -0.63 -24.89
C PHE A 20 -3.21 -0.63 -26.14
N ALA A 21 -3.24 0.46 -26.89
CA ALA A 21 -3.96 0.52 -28.16
C ALA A 21 -3.46 -0.56 -29.14
N PRO A 22 -4.35 -1.26 -29.86
CA PRO A 22 -3.96 -2.22 -30.89
C PRO A 22 -3.13 -1.57 -32.00
N THR A 23 -2.17 -2.32 -32.53
CA THR A 23 -1.31 -1.86 -33.64
C THR A 23 -2.12 -1.62 -34.92
N GLU A 24 -3.12 -2.46 -35.16
CA GLU A 24 -4.06 -2.33 -36.28
C GLU A 24 -5.34 -1.66 -35.78
N GLN A 25 -5.63 -0.47 -36.30
CA GLN A 25 -6.88 0.24 -36.04
C GLN A 25 -7.73 0.26 -37.31
N PRO A 26 -9.08 0.22 -37.20
CA PRO A 26 -9.95 0.25 -38.36
C PRO A 26 -9.58 1.42 -39.29
N PRO A 27 -9.62 1.20 -40.63
CA PRO A 27 -9.21 2.22 -41.58
C PRO A 27 -10.03 3.49 -41.38
N ALA A 28 -9.35 4.61 -41.58
CA ALA A 28 -9.87 5.94 -41.38
C ALA A 28 -11.30 6.13 -41.94
N GLY A 29 -12.32 6.24 -41.08
CA GLY A 29 -13.63 6.76 -41.50
C GLY A 29 -13.46 8.13 -42.20
N PRO A 30 -14.25 8.46 -43.24
CA PRO A 30 -14.01 9.64 -44.06
C PRO A 30 -14.02 10.90 -43.19
N ALA A 31 -13.01 11.76 -43.38
CA ALA A 31 -13.00 13.07 -42.75
C ALA A 31 -14.18 13.87 -43.30
N ALA A 32 -15.23 14.05 -42.49
CA ALA A 32 -16.31 14.98 -42.79
C ALA A 32 -15.80 16.41 -42.61
N SER A 33 -14.94 16.86 -43.54
CA SER A 33 -14.68 18.26 -43.93
C SER A 33 -13.26 18.38 -44.49
N PRO A 34 -13.06 19.01 -45.67
CA PRO A 34 -11.74 19.24 -46.26
C PRO A 34 -10.86 20.23 -45.47
N SER A 35 -11.35 20.88 -44.41
CA SER A 35 -10.66 22.01 -43.75
C SER A 35 -9.91 21.68 -42.45
N ALA A 36 -9.74 20.40 -42.08
CA ALA A 36 -9.14 20.01 -40.80
C ALA A 36 -7.92 19.09 -40.96
N ALA A 37 -6.91 19.53 -41.70
CA ALA A 37 -5.68 18.76 -41.97
C ALA A 37 -4.73 18.57 -40.75
N SER A 38 -5.15 18.84 -39.50
CA SER A 38 -4.28 18.70 -38.32
C SER A 38 -4.89 18.05 -37.06
N ARG A 39 -6.17 17.63 -37.05
CA ARG A 39 -6.68 16.85 -35.91
C ARG A 39 -6.18 15.41 -36.03
N ARG A 40 -5.02 15.13 -35.41
CA ARG A 40 -4.56 13.76 -35.11
C ARG A 40 -5.74 12.99 -34.52
N ARG A 41 -6.19 11.92 -35.21
CA ARG A 41 -7.27 11.05 -34.74
C ARG A 41 -6.88 10.44 -33.40
N ASP A 42 -7.87 10.27 -32.54
CA ASP A 42 -7.65 9.65 -31.24
C ASP A 42 -7.51 8.13 -31.39
N PHE A 43 -6.62 7.53 -30.60
CA PHE A 43 -6.43 6.07 -30.62
C PHE A 43 -7.59 5.39 -29.89
N LEU A 44 -7.98 4.20 -30.34
CA LEU A 44 -8.92 3.34 -29.63
C LEU A 44 -8.16 2.30 -28.80
N VAL A 45 -8.61 2.08 -27.56
CA VAL A 45 -8.16 0.97 -26.71
C VAL A 45 -9.26 -0.07 -26.61
N ASN A 46 -8.88 -1.35 -26.53
CA ASN A 46 -9.83 -2.42 -26.23
C ASN A 46 -10.13 -2.42 -24.72
N LYS A 47 -11.39 -2.64 -24.38
CA LYS A 47 -11.89 -2.59 -23.00
C LYS A 47 -12.90 -3.72 -22.76
N VAL A 48 -12.78 -4.35 -21.60
CA VAL A 48 -13.91 -5.05 -20.97
C VAL A 48 -14.75 -4.01 -20.25
N ASP A 49 -15.99 -3.82 -20.70
CA ASP A 49 -16.95 -2.98 -19.99
C ASP A 49 -17.63 -3.81 -18.91
N LEU A 50 -17.41 -3.46 -17.64
CA LEU A 50 -17.94 -4.23 -16.51
C LEU A 50 -19.38 -3.86 -16.18
N GLN A 51 -19.87 -2.72 -16.68
CA GLN A 51 -21.27 -2.31 -16.52
C GLN A 51 -22.17 -3.03 -17.53
N ILE A 52 -21.67 -3.18 -18.76
CA ILE A 52 -22.29 -3.96 -19.82
C ILE A 52 -21.32 -5.06 -20.18
N PRO A 53 -21.36 -6.24 -19.51
CA PRO A 53 -20.33 -7.28 -19.58
C PRO A 53 -20.13 -7.77 -21.02
N ALA A 54 -19.22 -7.07 -21.71
CA ALA A 54 -18.99 -7.13 -23.15
C ALA A 54 -17.64 -6.49 -23.49
N LEU A 55 -17.08 -6.91 -24.63
CA LEU A 55 -15.88 -6.33 -25.19
C LEU A 55 -16.25 -5.11 -26.03
N THR A 56 -15.62 -3.98 -25.73
CA THR A 56 -15.87 -2.70 -26.42
C THR A 56 -14.56 -2.00 -26.76
N GLN A 57 -14.64 -0.91 -27.51
CA GLN A 57 -13.52 -0.01 -27.75
C GLN A 57 -13.86 1.39 -27.25
N ARG A 58 -12.87 2.09 -26.68
CA ARG A 58 -13.02 3.46 -26.19
C ARG A 58 -11.89 4.36 -26.67
N PRO A 59 -12.17 5.64 -26.99
CA PRO A 59 -11.13 6.62 -27.30
C PRO A 59 -10.22 6.90 -26.09
N VAL A 60 -8.91 6.95 -26.32
CA VAL A 60 -7.90 7.28 -25.30
C VAL A 60 -8.16 8.64 -24.63
N SER A 61 -8.74 9.60 -25.34
CA SER A 61 -9.12 10.91 -24.79
C SER A 61 -10.23 10.84 -23.74
N THR A 62 -10.91 9.70 -23.62
CA THR A 62 -12.06 9.53 -22.72
C THR A 62 -11.90 8.42 -21.71
N GLU A 63 -11.10 7.39 -22.00
CA GLU A 63 -10.83 6.30 -21.07
C GLU A 63 -9.97 6.79 -19.90
N PHE A 64 -10.28 6.32 -18.69
CA PHE A 64 -9.62 6.68 -17.43
C PHE A 64 -9.50 8.20 -17.19
N ALA A 65 -10.60 8.91 -17.45
CA ALA A 65 -10.71 10.34 -17.21
C ALA A 65 -12.01 10.70 -16.49
N LEU A 66 -11.92 11.69 -15.60
CA LEU A 66 -13.05 12.30 -14.91
C LEU A 66 -13.22 13.75 -15.36
N VAL A 67 -14.44 14.27 -15.31
CA VAL A 67 -14.73 15.66 -15.67
C VAL A 67 -14.35 16.57 -14.51
N ASP A 68 -13.59 17.63 -14.80
CA ASP A 68 -13.21 18.71 -13.87
C ASP A 68 -12.55 18.23 -12.56
N MET A 69 -11.91 17.05 -12.59
CA MET A 69 -11.26 16.42 -11.42
C MET A 69 -10.28 17.33 -10.66
N TYR A 70 -9.48 18.12 -11.37
CA TYR A 70 -8.46 19.00 -10.79
C TYR A 70 -8.87 20.48 -10.74
N ARG A 71 -10.18 20.76 -10.81
CA ARG A 71 -10.70 22.12 -10.76
C ARG A 71 -10.75 22.62 -9.31
N ASP A 72 -9.69 23.30 -8.92
CA ASP A 72 -9.43 23.75 -7.55
C ASP A 72 -10.11 25.11 -7.23
N PRO A 73 -11.04 25.17 -6.27
CA PRO A 73 -11.68 26.42 -5.86
C PRO A 73 -10.69 27.47 -5.36
N GLY A 74 -10.91 28.74 -5.72
CA GLY A 74 -10.04 29.86 -5.32
C GLY A 74 -8.85 30.10 -6.24
N PHE A 75 -8.68 29.30 -7.29
CA PHE A 75 -7.69 29.52 -8.36
C PHE A 75 -8.35 29.93 -9.67
N ASP A 76 -9.33 30.84 -9.64
CA ASP A 76 -10.11 31.25 -10.82
C ASP A 76 -9.28 31.86 -11.95
N GLU A 77 -8.15 32.49 -11.61
CA GLU A 77 -7.18 33.04 -12.56
C GLU A 77 -6.46 31.92 -13.35
N ASN A 78 -6.13 30.81 -12.69
CA ASN A 78 -5.57 29.61 -13.31
C ASN A 78 -6.22 28.33 -12.76
N PRO A 79 -7.44 27.97 -13.23
CA PRO A 79 -8.17 26.81 -12.74
C PRO A 79 -7.49 25.49 -13.12
N ASN A 80 -6.52 25.52 -14.04
CA ASN A 80 -5.83 24.36 -14.57
C ASN A 80 -4.41 24.19 -13.97
N HIS A 81 -4.05 24.95 -12.94
CA HIS A 81 -2.68 24.93 -12.41
C HIS A 81 -2.22 23.55 -11.92
N LEU A 82 -3.14 22.74 -11.35
CA LEU A 82 -2.86 21.35 -10.97
C LEU A 82 -2.61 20.47 -12.18
N GLU A 83 -3.46 20.55 -13.21
CA GLU A 83 -3.30 19.84 -14.47
C GLU A 83 -1.97 20.21 -15.16
N GLU A 84 -1.57 21.48 -15.14
CA GLU A 84 -0.27 21.93 -15.67
C GLU A 84 0.90 21.31 -14.91
N LYS A 85 0.86 21.28 -13.57
CA LYS A 85 1.90 20.66 -12.74
C LYS A 85 1.98 19.14 -12.96
N LEU A 86 0.83 18.48 -13.02
CA LEU A 86 0.74 17.05 -13.34
C LEU A 86 1.29 16.76 -14.73
N SER A 87 0.91 17.54 -15.74
CA SER A 87 1.40 17.38 -17.12
C SER A 87 2.92 17.49 -17.21
N ARG A 88 3.56 18.40 -16.45
CA ARG A 88 5.04 18.49 -16.38
C ARG A 88 5.68 17.26 -15.75
N LEU A 89 5.09 16.70 -14.69
CA LEU A 89 5.59 15.46 -14.09
C LEU A 89 5.40 14.27 -15.04
N GLU A 90 4.21 14.14 -15.63
CA GLU A 90 3.87 13.11 -16.61
C GLU A 90 4.76 13.17 -17.85
N GLY A 91 5.08 14.36 -18.34
CA GLY A 91 6.00 14.56 -19.47
C GLY A 91 7.38 13.99 -19.17
N ARG A 92 7.96 14.35 -18.02
CA ARG A 92 9.25 13.81 -17.56
C ARG A 92 9.21 12.30 -17.34
N ALA A 93 8.16 11.79 -16.69
CA ALA A 93 7.99 10.36 -16.48
C ALA A 93 7.86 9.61 -17.83
N SER A 94 7.10 10.14 -18.78
CA SER A 94 6.93 9.58 -20.12
C SER A 94 8.26 9.48 -20.88
N GLU A 95 9.13 10.49 -20.77
CA GLU A 95 10.47 10.46 -21.38
C GLU A 95 11.33 9.33 -20.81
N ILE A 96 11.34 9.19 -19.48
CA ILE A 96 12.09 8.14 -18.78
C ILE A 96 11.53 6.75 -19.13
N ILE A 97 10.21 6.58 -19.16
CA ILE A 97 9.55 5.33 -19.53
C ILE A 97 9.82 4.97 -20.99
N ALA A 98 9.79 5.95 -21.89
CA ALA A 98 10.13 5.73 -23.30
C ALA A 98 11.61 5.35 -23.47
N LYS A 99 12.52 5.95 -22.68
CA LYS A 99 13.93 5.55 -22.60
C LYS A 99 14.06 4.11 -22.13
N ALA A 100 13.37 3.71 -21.05
CA ALA A 100 13.33 2.34 -20.55
C ALA A 100 12.86 1.35 -21.64
N GLY A 101 11.73 1.64 -22.29
CA GLY A 101 11.19 0.78 -23.35
C GLY A 101 12.15 0.62 -24.54
N ARG A 102 12.82 1.69 -24.98
CA ARG A 102 13.85 1.60 -26.04
C ARG A 102 15.06 0.79 -25.61
N THR A 103 15.54 0.99 -24.38
CA THR A 103 16.70 0.28 -23.85
C THR A 103 16.41 -1.22 -23.74
N PHE A 104 15.27 -1.61 -23.15
CA PHE A 104 14.96 -3.02 -22.94
C PHE A 104 14.55 -3.77 -24.22
N ALA A 105 14.12 -3.06 -25.27
CA ALA A 105 13.94 -3.67 -26.59
C ALA A 105 15.26 -4.24 -27.16
N ALA A 106 16.41 -3.68 -26.80
CA ALA A 106 17.71 -4.27 -27.08
C ALA A 106 18.05 -5.29 -25.98
N ARG A 107 17.93 -6.59 -26.30
CA ARG A 107 18.13 -7.68 -25.32
C ARG A 107 19.43 -7.55 -24.53
N GLY A 108 19.35 -7.77 -23.21
CA GLY A 108 20.50 -7.72 -22.30
C GLY A 108 20.99 -6.31 -21.95
N SER A 109 20.30 -5.26 -22.39
CA SER A 109 20.70 -3.87 -22.11
C SER A 109 20.39 -3.45 -20.68
N ILE A 110 21.25 -2.59 -20.15
CA ILE A 110 21.12 -1.98 -18.83
C ILE A 110 20.61 -0.55 -19.00
N LEU A 111 19.52 -0.21 -18.31
CA LEU A 111 19.00 1.15 -18.23
C LEU A 111 19.73 1.92 -17.13
N THR A 112 20.45 2.97 -17.49
CA THR A 112 21.06 3.90 -16.53
C THR A 112 20.18 5.12 -16.32
N LEU A 113 19.76 5.35 -15.09
CA LEU A 113 19.02 6.53 -14.64
C LEU A 113 19.81 7.31 -13.61
N GLN A 114 19.69 8.63 -13.60
CA GLN A 114 20.16 9.48 -12.52
C GLN A 114 19.16 9.49 -11.36
N ARG A 115 19.61 9.89 -10.16
CA ARG A 115 18.74 10.06 -8.98
C ARG A 115 17.49 10.86 -9.28
N ILE A 116 17.63 12.00 -9.95
CA ILE A 116 16.48 12.85 -10.27
C ILE A 116 15.46 12.15 -11.20
N GLU A 117 15.91 11.26 -12.09
CA GLU A 117 15.01 10.45 -12.93
C GLU A 117 14.30 9.38 -12.07
N VAL A 118 15.01 8.74 -11.13
CA VAL A 118 14.42 7.76 -10.19
C VAL A 118 13.40 8.43 -9.27
N ASP A 119 13.73 9.59 -8.70
CA ASP A 119 12.85 10.36 -7.82
C ASP A 119 11.62 10.88 -8.59
N THR A 120 11.80 11.27 -9.86
CA THR A 120 10.68 11.61 -10.77
C THR A 120 9.74 10.43 -10.95
N LEU A 121 10.27 9.22 -11.23
CA LEU A 121 9.44 8.02 -11.36
C LEU A 121 8.73 7.68 -10.05
N ARG A 122 9.41 7.76 -8.90
CA ARG A 122 8.80 7.48 -7.59
C ARG A 122 7.67 8.44 -7.27
N LYS A 123 7.88 9.74 -7.48
CA LYS A 123 6.81 10.74 -7.30
C LYS A 123 5.65 10.50 -8.27
N PHE A 124 5.96 10.21 -9.53
CA PHE A 124 4.96 9.87 -10.54
C PHE A 124 4.11 8.67 -10.11
N LEU A 125 4.73 7.55 -9.73
CA LEU A 125 4.03 6.34 -9.29
C LEU A 125 3.18 6.57 -8.04
N PHE A 126 3.68 7.35 -7.07
CA PHE A 126 2.86 7.74 -5.93
C PHE A 126 1.64 8.53 -6.35
N LEU A 127 1.80 9.56 -7.20
CA LEU A 127 0.68 10.39 -7.62
C LEU A 127 -0.35 9.60 -8.44
N MET A 128 0.09 8.61 -9.22
CA MET A 128 -0.81 7.67 -9.89
C MET A 128 -1.65 6.86 -8.90
N LYS A 129 -1.06 6.43 -7.78
CA LYS A 129 -1.78 5.80 -6.66
C LYS A 129 -2.72 6.79 -5.95
N TYR A 130 -2.24 7.99 -5.68
CA TYR A 130 -2.94 8.99 -4.85
C TYR A 130 -4.09 9.69 -5.57
N ARG A 131 -4.05 9.80 -6.90
CA ARG A 131 -5.10 10.45 -7.71
C ARG A 131 -6.06 9.47 -8.37
N ASN A 132 -6.05 8.20 -7.96
CA ASN A 132 -6.98 7.22 -8.52
C ASN A 132 -8.44 7.57 -8.13
N THR A 133 -9.41 6.93 -8.79
CA THR A 133 -10.84 7.19 -8.57
C THR A 133 -11.27 6.94 -7.12
N GLY A 134 -10.78 5.88 -6.47
CA GLY A 134 -11.11 5.59 -5.07
C GLY A 134 -10.61 6.65 -4.09
N MET A 135 -9.40 7.18 -4.31
CA MET A 135 -8.87 8.29 -3.52
C MET A 135 -9.62 9.58 -3.81
N PHE A 136 -9.95 9.85 -5.07
CA PHE A 136 -10.80 10.99 -5.41
C PHE A 136 -12.15 10.90 -4.69
N ASP A 137 -12.85 9.77 -4.79
CA ASP A 137 -14.15 9.54 -4.15
C ASP A 137 -14.07 9.69 -2.63
N ARG A 138 -12.96 9.26 -2.00
CA ARG A 138 -12.71 9.46 -0.55
C ARG A 138 -12.74 10.93 -0.16
N TYR A 139 -12.18 11.82 -0.99
CA TYR A 139 -12.06 13.24 -0.68
C TYR A 139 -13.16 14.11 -1.33
N ASN A 140 -13.88 13.58 -2.31
CA ASN A 140 -14.82 14.33 -3.15
C ASN A 140 -16.17 14.61 -2.46
N HIS A 141 -16.12 15.36 -1.37
CA HIS A 141 -17.25 15.73 -0.52
C HIS A 141 -17.46 17.24 -0.54
N ASP A 142 -18.71 17.68 -0.74
CA ASP A 142 -19.06 19.11 -0.76
C ASP A 142 -19.15 19.72 0.65
N ASP A 143 -19.19 18.89 1.69
CA ASP A 143 -19.17 19.34 3.08
C ASP A 143 -18.43 18.37 4.01
N ALA A 144 -17.80 18.91 5.04
CA ALA A 144 -17.01 18.14 6.01
C ALA A 144 -17.82 17.05 6.74
N ARG A 145 -19.12 17.23 6.96
CA ARG A 145 -19.94 16.26 7.72
C ARG A 145 -20.20 15.00 6.91
N SER A 146 -20.24 15.12 5.59
CA SER A 146 -20.45 14.01 4.66
C SER A 146 -19.22 13.10 4.48
N TYR A 147 -18.04 13.50 4.97
CA TYR A 147 -16.84 12.66 4.96
C TYR A 147 -17.04 11.43 5.87
N GLN A 148 -16.92 10.24 5.30
CA GLN A 148 -17.14 8.96 5.97
C GLN A 148 -16.01 7.99 5.64
N ALA A 149 -14.87 8.18 6.31
CA ALA A 149 -13.72 7.28 6.25
C ALA A 149 -13.19 6.98 7.66
N ASP A 150 -12.31 5.99 7.73
CA ASP A 150 -11.68 5.47 8.95
C ASP A 150 -10.91 6.55 9.75
N ASP A 151 -10.46 7.61 9.08
CA ASP A 151 -9.70 8.72 9.68
C ASP A 151 -10.54 9.98 9.93
N ARG A 152 -11.88 9.90 9.85
CA ARG A 152 -12.80 11.05 9.93
C ARG A 152 -12.48 12.02 11.06
N ALA A 153 -12.24 11.52 12.27
CA ALA A 153 -11.94 12.38 13.42
C ALA A 153 -10.64 13.19 13.24
N ARG A 154 -9.59 12.57 12.68
CA ARG A 154 -8.31 13.23 12.36
C ARG A 154 -8.48 14.25 11.25
N MET A 155 -9.17 13.87 10.17
CA MET A 155 -9.43 14.73 9.01
C MET A 155 -10.13 16.01 9.44
N LEU A 156 -11.22 15.91 10.21
CA LEU A 156 -11.98 17.08 10.66
C LEU A 156 -11.15 18.00 11.57
N ARG A 157 -10.32 17.43 12.45
CA ARG A 157 -9.40 18.21 13.30
C ARG A 157 -8.35 18.95 12.45
N TYR A 158 -7.79 18.27 11.45
CA TYR A 158 -6.82 18.86 10.53
C TYR A 158 -7.44 20.00 9.72
N MET A 159 -8.63 19.78 9.15
CA MET A 159 -9.39 20.79 8.42
C MET A 159 -9.65 22.04 9.27
N GLN A 160 -10.14 21.84 10.51
CA GLN A 160 -10.38 22.95 11.44
C GLN A 160 -9.10 23.72 11.75
N THR A 161 -7.98 23.03 11.96
CA THR A 161 -6.69 23.63 12.31
C THR A 161 -6.09 24.43 11.14
N LYS A 162 -6.29 23.97 9.90
CA LYS A 162 -5.74 24.58 8.69
C LYS A 162 -6.70 25.53 7.98
N GLY A 163 -7.96 25.58 8.41
CA GLY A 163 -8.99 26.43 7.81
C GLY A 163 -9.56 25.89 6.50
N PHE A 164 -9.55 24.58 6.27
CA PHE A 164 -10.17 23.95 5.10
C PHE A 164 -11.67 23.77 5.29
N ALA A 165 -12.46 24.06 4.25
CA ALA A 165 -13.92 23.98 4.32
C ALA A 165 -14.43 22.57 3.99
N THR A 166 -13.79 21.90 3.03
CA THR A 166 -14.17 20.58 2.54
C THR A 166 -12.96 19.62 2.53
N PRO A 167 -13.18 18.30 2.59
CA PRO A 167 -12.11 17.31 2.43
C PRO A 167 -11.44 17.42 1.04
N ARG A 168 -12.18 17.90 0.03
CA ARG A 168 -11.66 18.14 -1.31
C ARG A 168 -10.55 19.20 -1.29
N ASP A 169 -10.69 20.24 -0.47
CA ASP A 169 -9.66 21.28 -0.32
C ASP A 169 -8.34 20.70 0.24
N VAL A 170 -8.43 19.73 1.17
CA VAL A 170 -7.26 19.02 1.71
C VAL A 170 -6.55 18.24 0.61
N TRP A 171 -7.31 17.52 -0.22
CA TRP A 171 -6.74 16.75 -1.32
C TRP A 171 -6.05 17.65 -2.36
N PHE A 172 -6.66 18.77 -2.73
CA PHE A 172 -6.03 19.75 -3.62
C PHE A 172 -4.76 20.34 -3.02
N ASP A 173 -4.77 20.73 -1.74
CA ASP A 173 -3.55 21.22 -1.08
C ASP A 173 -2.44 20.17 -1.09
N ASN A 174 -2.77 18.93 -0.71
CA ASN A 174 -1.80 17.83 -0.70
C ASN A 174 -1.20 17.59 -2.09
N LEU A 175 -2.01 17.59 -3.16
CA LEU A 175 -1.52 17.48 -4.54
C LEU A 175 -0.54 18.60 -4.89
N ARG A 176 -0.88 19.87 -4.59
CA ARG A 176 -0.01 21.02 -4.86
C ARG A 176 1.34 20.87 -4.16
N GLN A 177 1.30 20.58 -2.86
CA GLN A 177 2.50 20.49 -2.03
C GLN A 177 3.40 19.32 -2.45
N ILE A 178 2.83 18.17 -2.81
CA ILE A 178 3.61 17.00 -3.29
C ILE A 178 4.23 17.27 -4.66
N LEU A 179 3.49 17.93 -5.56
CA LEU A 179 4.00 18.30 -6.88
C LEU A 179 5.18 19.27 -6.77
N ASP A 180 5.10 20.25 -5.87
CA ASP A 180 6.13 21.26 -5.64
C ASP A 180 7.29 20.80 -4.75
N LEU A 181 7.18 19.64 -4.09
CA LEU A 181 8.22 19.11 -3.23
C LEU A 181 9.50 18.75 -4.00
N GLU A 182 10.63 19.36 -3.68
CA GLU A 182 11.92 18.91 -4.21
C GLU A 182 12.48 17.77 -3.37
N LEU A 183 12.72 16.60 -3.98
CA LEU A 183 13.21 15.40 -3.29
C LEU A 183 14.73 15.39 -3.13
N ASP A 184 15.43 16.18 -3.94
CA ASP A 184 16.88 16.31 -3.99
C ASP A 184 17.42 17.56 -3.25
N ASP A 185 16.61 18.17 -2.38
CA ASP A 185 17.03 19.31 -1.53
C ASP A 185 18.31 18.98 -0.74
N ALA A 186 19.27 19.91 -0.79
CA ALA A 186 20.57 19.83 -0.15
C ALA A 186 20.47 19.59 1.38
N GLY A 187 19.39 20.06 2.00
CA GLY A 187 19.11 19.86 3.43
C GLY A 187 18.47 18.52 3.79
N ARG A 188 18.05 17.71 2.80
CA ARG A 188 17.25 16.47 2.98
C ARG A 188 16.02 16.67 3.85
N SER A 189 15.49 17.88 3.85
CA SER A 189 14.41 18.32 4.72
C SER A 189 13.03 18.01 4.13
N TRP A 190 12.97 17.30 3.00
CA TRP A 190 11.73 17.06 2.26
C TRP A 190 10.71 16.34 3.12
N ARG A 191 11.14 15.44 4.02
CA ARG A 191 10.25 14.69 4.93
C ARG A 191 9.64 15.61 5.97
N GLU A 192 10.47 16.39 6.66
CA GLU A 192 10.02 17.37 7.64
C GLU A 192 9.13 18.43 6.99
N THR A 193 9.50 18.87 5.79
CA THR A 193 8.73 19.82 4.98
C THR A 193 7.37 19.24 4.63
N LEU A 194 7.33 18.01 4.12
CA LEU A 194 6.09 17.33 3.74
C LEU A 194 5.16 17.13 4.95
N ARG A 195 5.67 16.56 6.05
CA ARG A 195 4.89 16.32 7.29
C ARG A 195 4.29 17.60 7.88
N ARG A 196 4.93 18.75 7.68
CA ARG A 196 4.42 20.04 8.16
C ARG A 196 3.36 20.66 7.23
N ARG A 197 3.45 20.36 5.94
CA ARG A 197 2.65 21.01 4.89
C ARG A 197 1.34 20.28 4.62
N ILE A 198 1.36 18.97 4.47
CA ILE A 198 0.19 18.20 4.04
C ILE A 198 -0.48 17.44 5.19
N TYR A 199 -1.61 16.78 4.90
CA TYR A 199 -2.29 15.92 5.86
C TYR A 199 -1.36 14.79 6.37
N PRO A 200 -1.25 14.54 7.69
CA PRO A 200 -0.27 13.59 8.24
C PRO A 200 -0.34 12.17 7.69
N ASP A 201 -1.53 11.60 7.52
CA ASP A 201 -1.70 10.23 7.03
C ASP A 201 -1.23 10.12 5.56
N ASP A 202 -1.53 11.15 4.74
CA ASP A 202 -1.07 11.22 3.35
C ASP A 202 0.45 11.45 3.24
N ALA A 203 1.04 12.22 4.16
CA ALA A 203 2.50 12.34 4.27
C ALA A 203 3.15 11.00 4.61
N ALA A 204 2.58 10.26 5.56
CA ALA A 204 3.05 8.93 5.92
C ALA A 204 2.95 7.96 4.72
N MET A 205 1.85 8.01 3.96
CA MET A 205 1.68 7.21 2.75
C MET A 205 2.74 7.54 1.68
N PHE A 206 3.02 8.82 1.44
CA PHE A 206 4.06 9.27 0.51
C PHE A 206 5.45 8.78 0.94
N GLU A 207 5.82 8.99 2.20
CA GLU A 207 7.09 8.51 2.74
C GLU A 207 7.22 7.00 2.64
N HIS A 208 6.15 6.27 2.98
CA HIS A 208 6.13 4.82 2.88
C HIS A 208 6.41 4.35 1.44
N HIS A 209 5.72 4.94 0.46
CA HIS A 209 5.89 4.63 -0.95
C HIS A 209 7.34 4.84 -1.45
N LEU A 210 7.99 5.92 -1.00
CA LEU A 210 9.35 6.26 -1.44
C LEU A 210 10.42 5.40 -0.77
N LEU A 211 10.26 5.09 0.52
CA LEU A 211 11.35 4.55 1.36
C LEU A 211 11.27 3.04 1.61
N HIS A 212 10.07 2.45 1.58
CA HIS A 212 9.88 1.06 2.03
C HIS A 212 9.98 0.02 0.92
N SER A 213 10.21 0.43 -0.33
CA SER A 213 10.37 -0.49 -1.46
C SER A 213 11.56 -0.12 -2.34
N PHE A 214 12.10 -1.08 -3.08
CA PHE A 214 12.98 -0.84 -4.21
C PHE A 214 12.21 -0.98 -5.53
N MET A 215 12.70 -0.31 -6.57
CA MET A 215 12.09 -0.31 -7.91
C MET A 215 12.79 -1.33 -8.80
N ALA A 216 12.01 -2.11 -9.54
CA ALA A 216 12.48 -3.03 -10.57
C ALA A 216 11.60 -2.93 -11.82
N PHE A 217 12.14 -3.30 -12.98
CA PHE A 217 11.38 -3.41 -14.23
C PHE A 217 11.14 -4.88 -14.56
N GLY A 218 9.92 -5.23 -14.93
CA GLY A 218 9.54 -6.59 -15.29
C GLY A 218 8.85 -6.64 -16.65
N GLU A 219 9.10 -7.72 -17.38
CA GLU A 219 8.39 -8.07 -18.61
C GLU A 219 8.01 -9.55 -18.61
N PRO A 220 6.89 -9.95 -19.24
CA PRO A 220 6.57 -11.36 -19.42
C PRO A 220 7.65 -12.07 -20.23
N ASP A 221 8.03 -13.27 -19.78
CA ASP A 221 8.96 -14.11 -20.52
C ASP A 221 8.29 -14.63 -21.81
N ASP A 222 7.05 -15.09 -21.72
CA ASP A 222 6.26 -15.46 -22.89
C ASP A 222 5.87 -14.19 -23.70
N PRO A 223 6.19 -14.13 -25.01
CA PRO A 223 5.83 -13.00 -25.84
C PRO A 223 4.33 -12.81 -26.11
N GLN A 224 3.51 -13.82 -25.83
CA GLN A 224 2.05 -13.77 -25.98
C GLN A 224 1.33 -13.28 -24.72
N GLU A 225 2.03 -13.24 -23.58
CA GLU A 225 1.48 -12.77 -22.31
C GLU A 225 1.63 -11.25 -22.16
N GLU A 226 0.69 -10.65 -21.44
CA GLU A 226 0.65 -9.22 -21.18
C GLU A 226 0.11 -8.92 -19.79
N PHE A 227 0.48 -7.76 -19.23
CA PHE A 227 -0.17 -7.18 -18.07
C PHE A 227 -1.48 -6.51 -18.47
N LEU A 228 -2.53 -6.72 -17.68
CA LEU A 228 -3.78 -5.98 -17.82
C LEU A 228 -3.66 -4.56 -17.23
N LEU A 229 -4.54 -3.65 -17.66
CA LEU A 229 -4.62 -2.30 -17.12
C LEU A 229 -6.04 -2.00 -16.63
N THR A 230 -6.24 -2.09 -15.32
CA THR A 230 -7.50 -1.74 -14.64
C THR A 230 -7.49 -0.26 -14.22
N GLU A 231 -8.67 0.33 -13.94
CA GLU A 231 -8.77 1.74 -13.50
C GLU A 231 -7.93 2.03 -12.25
N ASN A 232 -7.83 1.06 -11.35
CA ASN A 232 -7.11 1.15 -10.09
C ASN A 232 -5.72 0.49 -10.12
N ALA A 233 -5.18 0.13 -11.29
CA ALA A 233 -3.94 -0.66 -11.42
C ALA A 233 -2.75 -0.12 -10.61
N PHE A 234 -2.61 1.20 -10.50
CA PHE A 234 -1.53 1.86 -9.76
C PHE A 234 -1.75 1.93 -8.24
N GLY A 235 -2.96 1.61 -7.77
CA GLY A 235 -3.29 1.47 -6.35
C GLY A 235 -3.32 0.03 -5.86
N ILE A 236 -3.26 -0.95 -6.77
CA ILE A 236 -3.29 -2.38 -6.44
C ILE A 236 -1.92 -2.81 -5.90
N PHE A 237 -1.97 -3.55 -4.79
CA PHE A 237 -0.79 -4.14 -4.17
C PHE A 237 -1.00 -5.65 -3.95
N GLU A 238 0.10 -6.38 -3.92
CA GLU A 238 0.17 -7.73 -3.38
C GLU A 238 0.60 -7.65 -1.92
N GLY A 239 -0.11 -8.38 -1.07
CA GLY A 239 0.21 -8.58 0.33
C GLY A 239 -1.05 -8.74 1.20
N PRO A 240 -0.90 -9.16 2.45
CA PRO A 240 -2.04 -9.48 3.29
C PRO A 240 -2.82 -8.23 3.73
N CYS A 241 -4.14 -8.38 3.74
CA CYS A 241 -5.08 -7.40 4.28
C CYS A 241 -5.98 -8.09 5.30
N SER A 242 -5.93 -7.64 6.55
CA SER A 242 -6.83 -8.07 7.60
C SER A 242 -8.01 -7.11 7.67
N THR A 243 -9.21 -7.66 7.66
CA THR A 243 -10.45 -6.90 7.72
C THR A 243 -11.21 -7.22 9.00
N THR A 244 -11.75 -6.18 9.63
CA THR A 244 -12.78 -6.27 10.65
C THR A 244 -14.14 -5.90 10.07
N VAL A 245 -15.22 -6.29 10.73
CA VAL A 245 -16.56 -5.78 10.42
C VAL A 245 -17.08 -4.99 11.61
N ASP A 246 -17.49 -3.75 11.36
CA ASP A 246 -18.17 -2.94 12.36
C ASP A 246 -19.50 -3.60 12.74
N PRO A 247 -19.73 -3.95 14.02
CA PRO A 247 -20.93 -4.67 14.43
C PRO A 247 -22.23 -3.87 14.35
N GLN A 248 -22.16 -2.54 14.29
CA GLN A 248 -23.32 -1.65 14.24
C GLN A 248 -23.74 -1.33 12.80
N SER A 249 -22.77 -1.05 11.93
CA SER A 249 -23.01 -0.68 10.54
C SER A 249 -22.92 -1.86 9.57
N GLY A 250 -22.26 -2.95 9.96
CA GLY A 250 -22.01 -4.11 9.10
C GLY A 250 -20.95 -3.85 8.02
N HIS A 251 -20.29 -2.68 8.04
CA HIS A 251 -19.25 -2.33 7.07
C HIS A 251 -17.94 -3.05 7.38
N ARG A 252 -17.23 -3.44 6.31
CA ARG A 252 -15.87 -3.97 6.40
C ARG A 252 -14.90 -2.81 6.55
N GLU A 253 -14.00 -2.93 7.51
CA GLU A 253 -12.90 -1.99 7.74
C GLU A 253 -11.57 -2.74 7.63
N ILE A 254 -10.59 -2.13 7.00
CA ILE A 254 -9.23 -2.68 6.96
C ILE A 254 -8.56 -2.34 8.29
N SER A 255 -8.19 -3.35 9.06
CA SER A 255 -7.53 -3.16 10.35
C SER A 255 -6.01 -3.10 10.22
N VAL A 256 -5.45 -3.98 9.38
CA VAL A 256 -4.01 -4.09 9.13
C VAL A 256 -3.81 -4.49 7.68
N TYR A 257 -2.94 -3.80 6.96
CA TYR A 257 -2.50 -4.20 5.63
C TYR A 257 -0.98 -4.14 5.53
N THR A 258 -0.41 -4.98 4.67
CA THR A 258 1.02 -4.97 4.35
C THR A 258 1.19 -4.98 2.85
N GLU A 259 1.86 -3.97 2.32
CA GLU A 259 2.17 -3.88 0.89
C GLU A 259 3.53 -4.53 0.60
N PHE A 260 3.51 -5.76 0.09
CA PHE A 260 4.73 -6.46 -0.32
C PHE A 260 5.16 -6.06 -1.73
N HIS A 261 4.23 -5.91 -2.66
CA HIS A 261 4.50 -5.43 -4.00
C HIS A 261 3.45 -4.42 -4.45
N ASN A 262 3.84 -3.33 -5.10
CA ASN A 262 2.92 -2.50 -5.90
C ASN A 262 3.31 -2.63 -7.37
N PHE A 263 2.33 -2.60 -8.25
CA PHE A 263 2.53 -2.78 -9.69
C PHE A 263 2.16 -1.52 -10.46
N ALA A 264 2.91 -1.27 -11.53
CA ALA A 264 2.65 -0.16 -12.43
C ALA A 264 2.80 -0.68 -13.87
N PRO A 265 1.73 -1.21 -14.48
CA PRO A 265 1.74 -1.62 -15.88
C PRO A 265 1.84 -0.39 -16.77
N LEU A 266 2.98 -0.24 -17.46
CA LEU A 266 3.30 0.92 -18.31
C LEU A 266 3.02 0.66 -19.79
N ALA A 267 3.06 -0.60 -20.17
CA ALA A 267 2.71 -1.14 -21.48
C ALA A 267 2.30 -2.62 -21.29
N PRO A 268 1.68 -3.25 -22.29
CA PRO A 268 1.28 -4.66 -22.21
C PRO A 268 2.42 -5.58 -21.76
N ARG A 269 3.66 -5.26 -22.13
CA ARG A 269 4.84 -6.09 -21.82
C ARG A 269 5.86 -5.43 -20.90
N LEU A 270 5.55 -4.30 -20.28
CA LEU A 270 6.49 -3.61 -19.39
C LEU A 270 5.76 -3.09 -18.16
N ALA A 271 6.21 -3.51 -17.00
CA ALA A 271 5.74 -3.00 -15.71
C ALA A 271 6.91 -2.53 -14.85
N ILE A 272 6.66 -1.51 -14.04
CA ILE A 272 7.48 -1.26 -12.85
C ILE A 272 6.88 -2.05 -11.69
N ILE A 273 7.75 -2.71 -10.91
CA ILE A 273 7.40 -3.40 -9.68
C ILE A 273 8.12 -2.68 -8.54
N LEU A 274 7.34 -2.22 -7.56
CA LEU A 274 7.87 -1.72 -6.30
C LEU A 274 7.80 -2.85 -5.28
N ARG A 275 8.95 -3.44 -4.95
CA ARG A 275 9.05 -4.56 -4.00
C ARG A 275 9.49 -4.06 -2.64
N SER A 276 8.76 -4.46 -1.61
CA SER A 276 9.06 -4.13 -0.23
C SER A 276 10.47 -4.57 0.16
N ASN A 277 11.18 -3.68 0.85
CA ASN A 277 12.49 -3.95 1.45
C ASN A 277 12.41 -4.99 2.58
N LEU A 278 11.18 -5.36 3.00
CA LEU A 278 10.90 -6.44 3.94
C LEU A 278 11.05 -7.84 3.31
N LEU A 279 10.93 -7.98 1.99
CA LEU A 279 11.07 -9.30 1.38
C LEU A 279 12.54 -9.65 1.08
N PRO A 280 12.95 -10.92 1.21
CA PRO A 280 14.24 -11.36 0.69
C PRO A 280 14.26 -11.23 -0.83
N PHE A 281 15.44 -11.20 -1.45
CA PHE A 281 15.60 -11.18 -2.91
C PHE A 281 16.79 -12.05 -3.35
N PRO A 282 16.89 -12.46 -4.64
CA PRO A 282 18.00 -13.25 -5.13
C PRO A 282 19.35 -12.55 -4.89
N GLY A 283 20.25 -13.21 -4.16
CA GLY A 283 21.57 -12.67 -3.80
C GLY A 283 21.59 -11.83 -2.52
N ASP A 284 20.49 -11.73 -1.79
CA ASP A 284 20.41 -11.10 -0.48
C ASP A 284 21.28 -11.87 0.53
N ARG A 285 22.36 -11.23 1.01
CA ARG A 285 23.32 -11.80 1.97
C ARG A 285 23.68 -10.77 3.03
N GLY A 286 23.95 -11.22 4.26
CA GLY A 286 24.56 -10.40 5.31
C GLY A 286 23.63 -10.04 6.48
N LEU A 287 24.16 -9.20 7.39
CA LEU A 287 23.53 -8.85 8.69
C LEU A 287 22.14 -8.23 8.60
N ALA A 288 21.76 -7.66 7.46
CA ALA A 288 20.43 -7.09 7.25
C ALA A 288 19.33 -8.17 7.09
N GLN A 289 19.70 -9.41 6.75
CA GLN A 289 18.76 -10.49 6.48
C GLN A 289 18.00 -10.92 7.73
N SER A 290 18.68 -11.11 8.86
CA SER A 290 18.05 -11.53 10.12
C SER A 290 17.11 -10.45 10.69
N LEU A 291 17.54 -9.18 10.61
CA LEU A 291 16.69 -8.04 10.97
C LEU A 291 15.43 -7.99 10.10
N ARG A 292 15.59 -8.18 8.78
CA ARG A 292 14.47 -8.18 7.85
C ARG A 292 13.48 -9.33 8.14
N ALA A 293 14.00 -10.54 8.36
CA ALA A 293 13.18 -11.70 8.72
C ALA A 293 12.38 -11.44 10.01
N SER A 294 13.01 -10.83 11.01
CA SER A 294 12.33 -10.45 12.27
C SER A 294 11.23 -9.41 12.04
N LEU A 295 11.47 -8.42 11.17
CA LEU A 295 10.47 -7.40 10.82
C LEU A 295 9.30 -8.00 10.05
N VAL A 296 9.55 -8.92 9.10
CA VAL A 296 8.49 -9.64 8.40
C VAL A 296 7.64 -10.43 9.39
N GLU A 297 8.26 -11.16 10.31
CA GLU A 297 7.51 -11.97 11.27
C GLU A 297 6.70 -11.10 12.24
N ALA A 298 7.25 -9.97 12.67
CA ALA A 298 6.52 -8.98 13.47
C ALA A 298 5.32 -8.41 12.72
N GLN A 299 5.47 -8.11 11.42
CA GLN A 299 4.40 -7.62 10.56
C GLN A 299 3.31 -8.68 10.37
N ARG A 300 3.71 -9.93 10.09
CA ARG A 300 2.78 -11.07 9.97
C ARG A 300 1.98 -11.29 11.25
N ALA A 301 2.64 -11.21 12.41
CA ALA A 301 2.00 -11.37 13.71
C ALA A 301 0.95 -10.28 14.03
N ALA A 302 0.96 -9.16 13.31
CA ALA A 302 -0.05 -8.12 13.47
C ALA A 302 -1.37 -8.43 12.73
N HIS A 303 -1.34 -9.31 11.73
CA HIS A 303 -2.52 -9.72 10.98
C HIS A 303 -3.42 -10.68 11.79
N HIS A 304 -4.71 -10.73 11.44
CA HIS A 304 -5.68 -11.63 12.08
C HIS A 304 -5.33 -13.11 11.87
N HIS A 305 -4.75 -13.44 10.72
CA HIS A 305 -4.29 -14.77 10.33
C HIS A 305 -2.80 -14.74 9.96
N PRO A 306 -1.87 -14.74 10.94
CA PRO A 306 -0.43 -14.61 10.69
C PRO A 306 0.14 -15.67 9.75
N ASP A 307 -0.39 -16.90 9.82
CA ASP A 307 0.06 -18.02 9.00
C ASP A 307 -0.26 -17.80 7.50
N GLU A 308 -1.36 -17.11 7.22
CA GLU A 308 -1.80 -16.76 5.86
C GLU A 308 -1.25 -15.41 5.38
N ALA A 309 -0.62 -14.64 6.28
CA ALA A 309 -0.12 -13.29 6.02
C ALA A 309 1.22 -13.25 5.25
N GLY A 310 1.46 -14.20 4.35
CA GLY A 310 2.66 -14.28 3.50
C GLY A 310 2.48 -13.58 2.15
N SER A 311 3.59 -13.37 1.44
CA SER A 311 3.55 -12.90 0.05
C SER A 311 3.28 -14.06 -0.92
N MET A 312 2.35 -13.85 -1.87
CA MET A 312 2.10 -14.75 -3.01
C MET A 312 3.23 -14.73 -4.04
N LEU A 313 4.04 -13.68 -4.02
CA LEU A 313 5.10 -13.39 -4.99
C LEU A 313 6.48 -13.32 -4.30
N LEU A 314 6.63 -14.05 -3.20
CA LEU A 314 7.88 -14.11 -2.43
C LEU A 314 9.08 -14.52 -3.30
N ASP A 315 8.85 -15.42 -4.25
CA ASP A 315 9.83 -16.01 -5.15
C ASP A 315 10.11 -15.17 -6.42
N LEU A 316 9.51 -13.98 -6.56
CA LEU A 316 9.74 -13.10 -7.71
C LEU A 316 11.26 -12.90 -7.93
N PRO A 317 11.78 -13.09 -9.16
CA PRO A 317 13.21 -13.13 -9.44
C PRO A 317 13.84 -11.72 -9.56
N ILE A 318 13.30 -10.74 -8.83
CA ILE A 318 13.73 -9.34 -8.92
C ILE A 318 14.68 -8.99 -7.77
N ARG A 319 15.68 -8.15 -8.07
CA ARG A 319 16.67 -7.63 -7.11
C ARG A 319 16.82 -6.11 -7.25
N PRO A 320 17.30 -5.41 -6.21
CA PRO A 320 17.60 -3.99 -6.30
C PRO A 320 18.55 -3.66 -7.44
N CYS A 321 18.43 -2.46 -8.02
CA CYS A 321 19.35 -1.97 -9.04
C CYS A 321 20.76 -1.74 -8.48
N GLU A 322 21.76 -1.85 -9.34
CA GLU A 322 23.13 -1.46 -8.98
C GLU A 322 23.22 0.06 -8.89
N THR A 323 23.83 0.57 -7.82
CA THR A 323 23.93 2.01 -7.57
C THR A 323 25.40 2.42 -7.56
N SER A 324 25.75 3.47 -8.32
CA SER A 324 27.04 4.15 -8.20
C SER A 324 26.82 5.56 -7.66
N TYR A 325 27.55 5.89 -6.59
CA TYR A 325 27.49 7.19 -5.95
C TYR A 325 28.55 8.12 -6.55
N HIS A 326 28.17 9.36 -6.83
CA HIS A 326 29.07 10.32 -7.48
C HIS A 326 30.33 10.61 -6.64
N ASN A 327 30.22 10.60 -5.31
CA ASN A 327 31.32 10.86 -4.38
C ASN A 327 31.54 9.66 -3.42
N PRO A 328 32.30 8.64 -3.83
CA PRO A 328 32.46 7.40 -3.06
C PRO A 328 33.31 7.54 -1.78
N VAL A 329 33.97 8.69 -1.56
CA VAL A 329 34.87 8.92 -0.41
C VAL A 329 34.12 9.33 0.86
N VAL A 330 32.84 9.75 0.75
CA VAL A 330 32.00 10.15 1.89
C VAL A 330 30.95 9.08 2.18
N VAL A 331 31.33 7.80 2.20
CA VAL A 331 30.42 6.70 2.56
C VAL A 331 30.50 6.45 4.06
N VAL A 332 30.08 7.45 4.84
CA VAL A 332 29.42 7.17 6.12
C VAL A 332 27.95 7.09 5.76
N VAL A 333 27.36 5.89 5.89
CA VAL A 333 25.99 5.53 5.47
C VAL A 333 24.89 6.41 6.10
N ASP A 334 25.23 7.29 7.03
CA ASP A 334 24.33 8.24 7.69
C ASP A 334 24.76 9.73 7.54
N SER A 335 25.74 10.07 6.68
CA SER A 335 26.10 11.48 6.42
C SER A 335 25.24 12.08 5.30
N PRO A 336 24.62 13.26 5.51
CA PRO A 336 23.89 13.99 4.47
C PRO A 336 24.71 14.29 3.20
N ALA A 337 26.04 14.20 3.29
CA ALA A 337 26.98 14.44 2.18
C ALA A 337 27.18 13.24 1.21
N ALA A 338 26.53 12.10 1.44
CA ALA A 338 26.79 10.86 0.68
C ALA A 338 25.93 10.67 -0.59
N PHE A 339 24.83 11.39 -0.77
CA PHE A 339 23.94 11.23 -1.94
C PHE A 339 23.88 12.49 -2.79
N HIS A 340 23.95 12.32 -4.10
CA HIS A 340 24.04 13.41 -5.07
C HIS A 340 23.00 13.23 -6.19
N ARG A 341 22.52 14.33 -6.78
CA ARG A 341 21.57 14.30 -7.91
C ARG A 341 22.07 13.51 -9.13
N ASN A 342 23.39 13.40 -9.27
CA ASN A 342 24.04 12.64 -10.35
C ASN A 342 24.42 11.21 -9.95
N ASP A 343 23.98 10.70 -8.80
CA ASP A 343 24.09 9.26 -8.50
C ASP A 343 23.41 8.46 -9.61
N GLN A 344 24.02 7.36 -10.01
CA GLN A 344 23.56 6.55 -11.13
C GLN A 344 23.00 5.22 -10.65
N PHE A 345 21.88 4.83 -11.25
CA PHE A 345 21.15 3.61 -10.97
C PHE A 345 21.03 2.79 -12.24
N ARG A 346 21.53 1.55 -12.19
CA ARG A 346 21.61 0.63 -13.32
C ARG A 346 20.54 -0.46 -13.15
N PHE A 347 19.50 -0.36 -13.94
CA PHE A 347 18.36 -1.27 -13.94
C PHE A 347 18.48 -2.31 -15.05
N GLN A 348 18.13 -3.55 -14.72
CA GLN A 348 17.83 -4.59 -15.69
C GLN A 348 16.31 -4.79 -15.76
N CYS A 349 15.82 -5.30 -16.89
CA CYS A 349 14.43 -5.76 -17.00
C CYS A 349 14.39 -7.26 -16.75
N PHE A 350 13.65 -7.66 -15.72
CA PHE A 350 13.52 -9.05 -15.31
C PHE A 350 12.45 -9.76 -16.14
N ARG A 351 12.76 -10.99 -16.56
CA ARG A 351 11.82 -11.86 -17.26
C ARG A 351 10.98 -12.58 -16.22
N LEU A 352 9.67 -12.38 -16.28
CA LEU A 352 8.72 -12.94 -15.34
C LEU A 352 8.09 -14.20 -15.92
N SER A 353 8.07 -15.26 -15.13
CA SER A 353 7.45 -16.52 -15.53
C SER A 353 5.95 -16.34 -15.75
N SER A 354 5.33 -17.22 -16.52
CA SER A 354 3.88 -17.22 -16.72
C SER A 354 3.09 -17.36 -15.42
N ALA A 355 3.63 -18.05 -14.41
CA ALA A 355 3.03 -18.13 -13.08
C ALA A 355 3.03 -16.76 -12.37
N HIS A 356 4.15 -16.02 -12.43
CA HIS A 356 4.23 -14.67 -11.86
C HIS A 356 3.30 -13.70 -12.58
N VAL A 357 3.27 -13.72 -13.91
CA VAL A 357 2.38 -12.85 -14.71
C VAL A 357 0.91 -13.19 -14.44
N ALA A 358 0.56 -14.47 -14.38
CA ALA A 358 -0.80 -14.91 -14.04
C ALA A 358 -1.22 -14.47 -12.63
N THR A 359 -0.32 -14.54 -11.65
CA THR A 359 -0.60 -14.06 -10.28
C THR A 359 -0.82 -12.54 -10.27
N ILE A 360 0.03 -11.77 -10.95
CA ILE A 360 -0.11 -10.30 -11.05
C ILE A 360 -1.44 -9.93 -11.73
N ASN A 361 -1.78 -10.57 -12.86
CA ASN A 361 -3.05 -10.33 -13.53
C ASN A 361 -4.25 -10.78 -12.68
N SER A 362 -4.12 -11.85 -11.91
CA SER A 362 -5.16 -12.30 -10.98
C SER A 362 -5.40 -11.27 -9.88
N LEU A 363 -4.36 -10.60 -9.38
CA LEU A 363 -4.52 -9.48 -8.43
C LEU A 363 -5.21 -8.28 -9.09
N PHE A 364 -4.86 -7.95 -10.34
CA PHE A 364 -5.58 -6.92 -11.09
C PHE A 364 -7.07 -7.25 -11.26
N LEU A 365 -7.39 -8.50 -11.61
CA LEU A 365 -8.77 -8.96 -11.74
C LEU A 365 -9.50 -9.04 -10.38
N GLU A 366 -8.82 -9.47 -9.32
CA GLU A 366 -9.39 -9.58 -7.97
C GLU A 366 -9.84 -8.21 -7.43
N GLU A 367 -9.01 -7.19 -7.64
CA GLU A 367 -9.22 -5.83 -7.13
C GLU A 367 -9.97 -4.92 -8.12
N ALA A 368 -10.27 -5.35 -9.34
CA ALA A 368 -11.01 -4.54 -10.33
C ALA A 368 -12.54 -4.51 -10.10
N TYR A 369 -13.08 -5.24 -9.13
CA TYR A 369 -14.53 -5.28 -8.88
C TYR A 369 -15.21 -3.92 -8.59
N PRO A 370 -14.56 -2.86 -8.03
CA PRO A 370 -15.19 -1.56 -7.86
C PRO A 370 -15.07 -0.66 -9.09
N THR A 371 -14.40 -1.12 -10.15
CA THR A 371 -14.11 -0.34 -11.37
C THR A 371 -15.13 -0.61 -12.48
N ALA A 372 -15.16 0.22 -13.52
CA ALA A 372 -16.04 0.05 -14.68
C ALA A 372 -15.34 -0.53 -15.92
N SER A 373 -14.01 -0.51 -15.98
CA SER A 373 -13.23 -1.00 -17.13
C SER A 373 -12.04 -1.87 -16.75
N ILE A 374 -11.71 -2.78 -17.67
CA ILE A 374 -10.38 -3.39 -17.78
C ILE A 374 -9.88 -3.17 -19.20
N VAL A 375 -8.76 -2.46 -19.37
CA VAL A 375 -8.09 -2.25 -20.66
C VAL A 375 -7.11 -3.39 -20.92
N TYR A 376 -7.10 -3.86 -22.16
CA TYR A 376 -6.24 -4.94 -22.63
C TYR A 376 -5.75 -4.65 -24.05
N HIS A 377 -4.67 -5.33 -24.46
CA HIS A 377 -4.12 -5.21 -25.81
C HIS A 377 -4.48 -6.44 -26.65
N SER A 378 -4.24 -7.64 -26.13
CA SER A 378 -4.50 -8.92 -26.81
C SER A 378 -5.75 -9.63 -26.27
N PRO A 379 -6.77 -9.89 -27.10
CA PRO A 379 -7.93 -10.71 -26.70
C PRO A 379 -7.52 -12.12 -26.22
N VAL A 380 -6.45 -12.67 -26.78
CA VAL A 380 -5.93 -14.00 -26.42
C VAL A 380 -5.36 -13.98 -25.00
N SER A 381 -4.55 -12.96 -24.67
CA SER A 381 -3.97 -12.81 -23.33
C SER A 381 -5.03 -12.47 -22.28
N LEU A 382 -6.02 -11.63 -22.64
CA LEU A 382 -7.19 -11.35 -21.80
C LEU A 382 -7.94 -12.64 -21.45
N ARG A 383 -8.28 -13.44 -22.47
CA ARG A 383 -8.97 -14.73 -22.28
C ARG A 383 -8.19 -15.62 -21.31
N ALA A 384 -6.89 -15.81 -21.57
CA ALA A 384 -6.03 -16.64 -20.72
C ALA A 384 -5.95 -16.11 -19.27
N SER A 385 -5.88 -14.79 -19.08
CA SER A 385 -5.82 -14.17 -17.75
C SER A 385 -7.12 -14.37 -16.97
N ILE A 386 -8.27 -14.14 -17.60
CA ILE A 386 -9.59 -14.36 -16.97
C ILE A 386 -9.78 -15.86 -16.67
N GLU A 387 -9.45 -16.74 -17.62
CA GLU A 387 -9.59 -18.19 -17.47
C GLU A 387 -8.78 -18.71 -16.27
N ARG A 388 -7.51 -18.29 -16.16
CA ARG A 388 -6.66 -18.66 -15.01
C ARG A 388 -7.21 -18.11 -13.69
N TYR A 389 -7.60 -16.83 -13.63
CA TYR A 389 -8.12 -16.23 -12.41
C TYR A 389 -9.41 -16.91 -11.91
N LEU A 390 -10.33 -17.24 -12.82
CA LEU A 390 -11.58 -17.90 -12.46
C LEU A 390 -11.37 -19.36 -12.03
N ALA A 391 -10.40 -20.05 -12.64
CA ALA A 391 -10.02 -21.42 -12.29
C ALA A 391 -9.14 -21.53 -11.03
N ASP A 392 -8.51 -20.43 -10.59
CA ASP A 392 -7.66 -20.40 -9.41
C ASP A 392 -8.45 -20.80 -8.14
N GLU A 393 -7.90 -21.68 -7.32
CA GLU A 393 -8.55 -22.20 -6.11
C GLU A 393 -8.01 -21.57 -4.81
N ASP A 394 -7.15 -20.55 -4.88
CA ASP A 394 -6.63 -19.86 -3.71
C ASP A 394 -7.78 -19.26 -2.88
N PRO A 395 -7.99 -19.72 -1.63
CA PRO A 395 -9.10 -19.27 -0.79
C PRO A 395 -8.99 -17.80 -0.35
N ARG A 396 -7.84 -17.15 -0.59
CA ARG A 396 -7.65 -15.71 -0.36
C ARG A 396 -8.28 -14.86 -1.46
N LEU A 397 -8.52 -15.43 -2.65
CA LEU A 397 -9.14 -14.76 -3.78
C LEU A 397 -10.65 -15.06 -3.84
N LYS A 398 -11.40 -14.27 -4.62
CA LYS A 398 -12.83 -14.48 -4.92
C LYS A 398 -13.69 -14.62 -3.67
N GLN A 399 -13.32 -13.92 -2.60
CA GLN A 399 -14.08 -13.90 -1.34
C GLN A 399 -15.32 -13.02 -1.49
N VAL A 400 -16.51 -13.61 -1.32
CA VAL A 400 -17.81 -12.95 -1.48
C VAL A 400 -18.61 -12.99 -0.18
N LEU A 401 -19.39 -11.94 0.08
CA LEU A 401 -20.37 -11.98 1.16
C LEU A 401 -21.58 -12.81 0.75
N ASP A 402 -22.14 -13.54 1.71
CA ASP A 402 -23.43 -14.21 1.54
C ASP A 402 -24.58 -13.24 1.82
N VAL A 403 -24.65 -12.16 1.03
CA VAL A 403 -25.71 -11.16 1.10
C VAL A 403 -26.32 -10.92 -0.28
N PRO A 404 -27.64 -10.63 -0.36
CA PRO A 404 -28.27 -10.26 -1.62
C PRO A 404 -27.60 -9.02 -2.24
N GLY A 405 -27.28 -9.09 -3.54
CA GLY A 405 -26.71 -7.95 -4.26
C GLY A 405 -25.22 -7.69 -4.02
N ASP A 406 -24.46 -8.67 -3.51
CA ASP A 406 -23.00 -8.58 -3.41
C ASP A 406 -22.37 -8.18 -4.77
N ARG A 407 -21.75 -6.99 -4.80
CA ARG A 407 -21.18 -6.42 -6.04
C ARG A 407 -20.07 -7.31 -6.62
N ARG A 408 -19.30 -7.97 -5.76
CA ARG A 408 -18.20 -8.84 -6.19
C ARG A 408 -18.73 -10.08 -6.89
N ARG A 409 -19.81 -10.70 -6.39
CA ARG A 409 -20.49 -11.80 -7.07
C ARG A 409 -21.01 -11.40 -8.45
N ALA A 410 -21.62 -10.22 -8.58
CA ALA A 410 -22.08 -9.71 -9.88
C ALA A 410 -20.90 -9.50 -10.85
N TYR A 411 -19.80 -8.93 -10.36
CA TYR A 411 -18.56 -8.75 -11.11
C TYR A 411 -17.95 -10.08 -11.59
N LEU A 412 -17.86 -11.10 -10.74
CA LEU A 412 -17.35 -12.42 -11.13
C LEU A 412 -18.24 -13.08 -12.21
N GLY A 413 -19.57 -12.90 -12.11
CA GLY A 413 -20.50 -13.32 -13.15
C GLY A 413 -20.30 -12.57 -14.48
N ALA A 414 -20.01 -11.27 -14.43
CA ALA A 414 -19.65 -10.47 -15.60
C ALA A 414 -18.36 -10.99 -16.27
N LEU A 415 -17.32 -11.29 -15.50
CA LEU A 415 -16.09 -11.88 -16.03
C LEU A 415 -16.32 -13.25 -16.66
N GLN A 416 -17.14 -14.11 -16.04
CA GLN A 416 -17.50 -15.42 -16.61
C GLN A 416 -18.20 -15.28 -17.96
N LYS A 417 -19.12 -14.32 -18.07
CA LYS A 417 -19.80 -14.05 -19.34
C LYS A 417 -18.81 -13.59 -20.42
N VAL A 418 -17.93 -12.64 -20.08
CA VAL A 418 -16.89 -12.15 -21.00
C VAL A 418 -15.95 -13.29 -21.41
N LEU A 419 -15.60 -14.19 -20.49
CA LEU A 419 -14.79 -15.37 -20.82
C LEU A 419 -15.51 -16.29 -21.81
N ALA A 420 -16.81 -16.54 -21.62
CA ALA A 420 -17.59 -17.35 -22.55
C ALA A 420 -17.67 -16.71 -23.95
N ASP A 421 -17.84 -15.38 -24.03
CA ASP A 421 -17.83 -14.63 -25.29
C ASP A 421 -16.46 -14.71 -26.00
N LEU A 422 -15.36 -14.84 -25.23
CA LEU A 422 -14.01 -15.09 -25.74
C LEU A 422 -13.74 -16.58 -26.06
N GLY A 423 -14.71 -17.46 -25.88
CA GLY A 423 -14.59 -18.90 -26.12
C GLY A 423 -13.81 -19.67 -25.04
N GLY A 424 -13.74 -19.14 -23.82
CA GLY A 424 -13.23 -19.86 -22.64
C GLY A 424 -14.33 -20.62 -21.90
N SER A 425 -13.94 -21.50 -20.97
CA SER A 425 -14.90 -22.42 -20.31
C SER A 425 -14.75 -22.55 -18.79
N ALA A 426 -13.77 -21.86 -18.17
CA ALA A 426 -13.58 -21.93 -16.73
C ALA A 426 -14.80 -21.44 -15.94
N GLN A 427 -15.11 -22.18 -14.87
CA GLN A 427 -16.15 -21.82 -13.91
C GLN A 427 -15.53 -21.13 -12.70
N CYS A 428 -16.15 -20.06 -12.24
CA CYS A 428 -15.71 -19.32 -11.07
C CYS A 428 -16.04 -20.10 -9.80
N ARG A 429 -15.01 -20.47 -9.04
CA ARG A 429 -15.18 -20.95 -7.66
C ARG A 429 -15.13 -19.77 -6.70
N ILE A 430 -16.28 -19.49 -6.08
CA ILE A 430 -16.40 -18.43 -5.07
C ILE A 430 -16.13 -18.98 -3.67
N HIS A 431 -15.52 -18.16 -2.82
CA HIS A 431 -15.26 -18.50 -1.43
C HIS A 431 -16.15 -17.64 -0.51
N PRO A 432 -17.05 -18.25 0.28
CA PRO A 432 -17.89 -17.48 1.19
C PRO A 432 -17.02 -16.87 2.28
N PHE A 433 -17.17 -15.57 2.49
CA PHE A 433 -16.51 -14.86 3.57
C PHE A 433 -17.40 -14.88 4.82
N ASP A 434 -16.96 -15.60 5.85
CA ASP A 434 -17.69 -15.70 7.11
C ASP A 434 -17.54 -14.41 7.94
N LEU A 435 -18.65 -13.71 8.15
CA LEU A 435 -18.71 -12.51 9.00
C LEU A 435 -18.32 -12.80 10.46
N ALA A 436 -18.44 -14.04 10.93
CA ALA A 436 -17.96 -14.44 12.25
C ALA A 436 -16.42 -14.44 12.34
N VAL A 437 -15.73 -14.72 11.22
CA VAL A 437 -14.26 -14.68 11.13
C VAL A 437 -13.73 -13.24 11.10
N ALA A 438 -14.51 -12.29 10.56
CA ALA A 438 -14.16 -10.86 10.58
C ALA A 438 -14.26 -10.19 11.96
N ARG A 439 -14.68 -10.92 13.00
CA ARG A 439 -14.73 -10.43 14.40
C ARG A 439 -13.40 -10.54 15.14
N VAL A 440 -12.31 -10.90 14.47
CA VAL A 440 -10.98 -10.96 15.11
C VAL A 440 -10.49 -9.55 15.41
N ARG A 441 -10.86 -9.02 16.57
CA ARG A 441 -10.20 -7.85 17.16
C ARG A 441 -8.77 -8.25 17.50
N VAL A 442 -7.77 -7.57 16.95
CA VAL A 442 -6.42 -7.61 17.51
C VAL A 442 -6.54 -7.27 18.99
N HIS A 443 -6.16 -8.20 19.85
CA HIS A 443 -6.34 -8.03 21.28
C HIS A 443 -5.55 -6.80 21.74
N MET A 444 -6.18 -5.83 22.43
CA MET A 444 -5.59 -4.55 22.86
C MET A 444 -4.16 -4.68 23.41
N ALA A 445 -3.89 -5.73 24.18
CA ALA A 445 -2.56 -6.05 24.71
C ALA A 445 -1.44 -6.19 23.66
N MET A 446 -1.76 -6.67 22.46
CA MET A 446 -0.81 -6.77 21.34
C MET A 446 -0.41 -5.39 20.83
N ASN A 447 -1.41 -4.50 20.69
CA ASN A 447 -1.21 -3.13 20.22
C ASN A 447 -0.45 -2.28 21.25
N VAL A 448 -0.90 -2.30 22.51
CA VAL A 448 -0.22 -1.62 23.64
C VAL A 448 1.22 -2.11 23.77
N GLY A 449 1.44 -3.42 23.61
CA GLY A 449 2.78 -4.01 23.62
C GLY A 449 3.71 -3.43 22.58
N LEU A 450 3.24 -3.30 21.34
CA LEU A 450 4.03 -2.71 20.26
C LEU A 450 4.35 -1.23 20.54
N LEU A 451 3.37 -0.44 20.98
CA LEU A 451 3.56 0.98 21.31
C LEU A 451 4.56 1.19 22.46
N VAL A 452 4.50 0.37 23.50
CA VAL A 452 5.48 0.37 24.60
C VAL A 452 6.89 0.15 24.05
N GLY A 453 7.09 -0.85 23.19
CA GLY A 453 8.40 -1.14 22.60
C GLY A 453 8.93 0.00 21.74
N ILE A 454 8.08 0.57 20.89
CA ILE A 454 8.42 1.70 20.01
C ILE A 454 8.82 2.93 20.84
N GLN A 455 8.03 3.32 21.83
CA GLN A 455 8.31 4.53 22.61
C GLN A 455 9.51 4.35 23.55
N LEU A 456 9.74 3.16 24.12
CA LEU A 456 10.94 2.85 24.92
C LEU A 456 12.25 2.98 24.13
N LEU A 457 12.21 2.65 22.84
CA LEU A 457 13.38 2.76 21.95
C LEU A 457 13.48 4.13 21.28
N GLY A 458 12.34 4.79 21.03
CA GLY A 458 12.27 6.10 20.38
C GLY A 458 12.92 7.23 21.17
N SER A 459 13.03 7.09 22.50
CA SER A 459 13.72 8.04 23.38
C SER A 459 15.24 7.83 23.47
N LEU A 460 15.81 6.87 22.72
CA LEU A 460 17.21 6.45 22.84
C LEU A 460 17.98 6.60 21.52
N PRO A 461 19.33 6.69 21.57
CA PRO A 461 20.17 6.64 20.37
C PRO A 461 19.92 5.36 19.56
N ARG A 462 20.02 5.43 18.22
CA ARG A 462 19.80 4.29 17.31
C ARG A 462 20.56 3.04 17.81
N ARG A 463 19.85 1.90 17.87
CA ARG A 463 20.35 0.57 18.32
C ARG A 463 20.70 0.46 19.80
N SER A 464 20.26 1.39 20.64
CA SER A 464 20.42 1.30 22.09
C SER A 464 19.21 0.63 22.76
N LEU A 465 19.47 -0.29 23.68
CA LEU A 465 18.44 -0.86 24.57
C LEU A 465 18.11 0.06 25.76
N PRO A 466 16.88 0.00 26.31
CA PRO A 466 16.53 0.69 27.55
C PRO A 466 17.50 0.33 28.69
N PRO A 467 18.03 1.30 29.45
CA PRO A 467 19.01 1.04 30.51
C PRO A 467 18.52 0.07 31.61
N VAL A 468 17.22 0.09 31.92
CA VAL A 468 16.62 -0.86 32.87
C VAL A 468 16.61 -2.26 32.27
N TYR A 469 16.17 -2.41 31.01
CA TYR A 469 16.15 -3.69 30.33
C TYR A 469 17.56 -4.30 30.19
N ARG A 470 18.58 -3.49 29.88
CA ARG A 470 19.98 -3.94 29.81
C ARG A 470 20.48 -4.45 31.16
N ARG A 471 20.06 -3.85 32.28
CA ARG A 471 20.41 -4.34 33.61
C ARG A 471 19.73 -5.68 33.92
N LEU A 472 18.47 -5.83 33.52
CA LEU A 472 17.71 -7.07 33.70
C LEU A 472 18.18 -8.21 32.78
N ARG A 473 18.83 -7.86 31.66
CA ARG A 473 19.34 -8.80 30.68
C ARG A 473 20.63 -8.26 30.04
N PRO A 474 21.79 -8.41 30.72
CA PRO A 474 23.08 -7.81 30.31
C PRO A 474 23.58 -8.25 28.94
N ASP A 475 23.20 -9.45 28.51
CA ASP A 475 23.54 -10.08 27.24
C ASP A 475 22.50 -9.81 26.12
N ALA A 476 21.46 -9.01 26.41
CA ALA A 476 20.39 -8.80 25.44
C ALA A 476 20.84 -7.99 24.22
N THR A 477 20.38 -8.42 23.05
CA THR A 477 20.41 -7.66 21.82
C THR A 477 19.06 -6.98 21.57
N LEU A 478 18.98 -6.15 20.53
CA LEU A 478 17.71 -5.58 20.07
C LEU A 478 16.72 -6.67 19.64
N GLU A 479 17.22 -7.76 19.06
CA GLU A 479 16.42 -8.94 18.69
C GLU A 479 15.85 -9.61 19.95
N THR A 480 16.69 -9.83 20.96
CA THR A 480 16.27 -10.36 22.26
C THR A 480 15.20 -9.50 22.93
N PHE A 481 15.31 -8.17 22.81
CA PHE A 481 14.31 -7.22 23.31
C PHE A 481 12.95 -7.38 22.61
N TRP A 482 12.94 -7.41 21.28
CA TRP A 482 11.68 -7.57 20.53
C TRP A 482 11.04 -8.94 20.75
N TYR A 483 11.85 -9.99 20.90
CA TYR A 483 11.35 -11.31 21.26
C TYR A 483 10.68 -11.30 22.64
N ASP A 484 11.34 -10.74 23.67
CA ASP A 484 10.75 -10.65 25.01
C ASP A 484 9.50 -9.76 25.03
N LEU A 485 9.45 -8.72 24.20
CA LEU A 485 8.26 -7.88 24.02
C LEU A 485 7.10 -8.66 23.40
N ASP A 486 7.35 -9.49 22.37
CA ASP A 486 6.34 -10.36 21.78
C ASP A 486 5.82 -11.39 22.79
N GLN A 487 6.70 -11.96 23.60
CA GLN A 487 6.28 -12.88 24.66
C GLN A 487 5.47 -12.15 25.74
N ALA A 488 5.88 -10.94 26.13
CA ALA A 488 5.17 -10.13 27.13
C ALA A 488 3.75 -9.75 26.67
N ARG A 489 3.55 -9.38 25.38
CA ARG A 489 2.19 -9.09 24.86
C ARG A 489 1.30 -10.33 24.90
N ARG A 490 1.82 -11.52 24.55
CA ARG A 490 1.06 -12.79 24.59
C ARG A 490 0.69 -13.17 26.02
N LEU A 491 1.60 -12.97 26.97
CA LEU A 491 1.33 -13.16 28.39
C LEU A 491 0.23 -12.22 28.89
N MET A 492 0.17 -10.98 28.40
CA MET A 492 -0.91 -10.05 28.73
C MET A 492 -2.27 -10.46 28.12
N VAL A 493 -2.27 -10.98 26.89
CA VAL A 493 -3.47 -11.61 26.29
C VAL A 493 -3.95 -12.77 27.17
N LEU A 494 -3.03 -13.67 27.56
CA LEU A 494 -3.35 -14.80 28.42
C LEU A 494 -3.88 -14.35 29.78
N ARG A 495 -3.28 -13.33 30.40
CA ARG A 495 -3.75 -12.71 31.64
C ARG A 495 -5.20 -12.26 31.52
N THR A 496 -5.48 -11.49 30.47
CA THR A 496 -6.81 -10.92 30.21
C THR A 496 -7.86 -12.01 30.02
N LYS A 497 -7.53 -13.06 29.26
CA LYS A 497 -8.42 -14.21 29.04
C LYS A 497 -8.68 -14.98 30.34
N ILE A 498 -7.65 -15.23 31.14
CA ILE A 498 -7.78 -15.90 32.45
C ILE A 498 -8.65 -15.06 33.39
N ASP A 499 -8.38 -13.76 33.51
CA ASP A 499 -9.17 -12.86 34.37
C ASP A 499 -10.64 -12.83 33.94
N ARG A 500 -10.90 -12.78 32.63
CA ARG A 500 -12.26 -12.84 32.09
C ARG A 500 -12.93 -14.17 32.41
N ALA A 501 -12.26 -15.29 32.21
CA ALA A 501 -12.77 -16.62 32.53
C ALA A 501 -13.08 -16.75 34.03
N ILE A 502 -12.19 -16.29 34.91
CA ILE A 502 -12.40 -16.25 36.36
C ILE A 502 -13.63 -15.41 36.71
N SER A 503 -13.75 -14.20 36.13
CA SER A 503 -14.85 -13.28 36.41
C SER A 503 -16.22 -13.81 36.01
N THR A 504 -16.27 -14.65 34.97
CA THR A 504 -17.51 -15.22 34.42
C THR A 504 -17.79 -16.65 34.92
N SER A 505 -16.86 -17.24 35.67
CA SER A 505 -16.99 -18.59 36.22
C SER A 505 -17.91 -18.64 37.44
N LYS A 506 -18.48 -19.83 37.70
CA LYS A 506 -19.23 -20.14 38.92
C LYS A 506 -18.33 -20.56 40.09
N LEU A 507 -17.02 -20.32 40.01
CA LEU A 507 -16.07 -20.68 41.07
C LEU A 507 -16.33 -19.86 42.34
N THR A 508 -16.01 -20.45 43.50
CA THR A 508 -15.99 -19.72 44.78
C THR A 508 -14.85 -18.71 44.81
N GLU A 509 -14.96 -17.66 45.63
CA GLU A 509 -13.88 -16.65 45.72
C GLU A 509 -12.53 -17.24 46.14
N GLY A 510 -12.53 -18.27 47.00
CA GLY A 510 -11.32 -19.01 47.35
C GLY A 510 -10.68 -19.69 46.14
N ALA A 511 -11.48 -20.35 45.30
CA ALA A 511 -11.00 -20.97 44.08
C ALA A 511 -10.52 -19.93 43.05
N LYS A 512 -11.23 -18.80 42.89
CA LYS A 512 -10.79 -17.70 42.02
C LYS A 512 -9.44 -17.14 42.47
N THR A 513 -9.25 -16.98 43.78
CA THR A 513 -8.00 -16.51 44.38
C THR A 513 -6.86 -17.49 44.10
N LEU A 514 -7.11 -18.78 44.24
CA LEU A 514 -6.14 -19.82 43.92
C LEU A 514 -5.72 -19.79 42.44
N VAL A 515 -6.66 -19.61 41.51
CA VAL A 515 -6.34 -19.52 40.07
C VAL A 515 -5.52 -18.28 39.76
N ARG A 516 -5.85 -17.11 40.35
CA ARG A 516 -5.03 -15.89 40.22
C ARG A 516 -3.63 -16.09 40.76
N GLY A 517 -3.49 -16.70 41.95
CA GLY A 517 -2.20 -17.02 42.54
C GLY A 517 -1.35 -17.94 41.66
N ARG A 518 -1.93 -19.00 41.09
CA ARG A 518 -1.22 -19.90 40.16
C ARG A 518 -0.79 -19.20 38.87
N ARG A 519 -1.64 -18.33 38.32
CA ARG A 519 -1.27 -17.48 37.18
C ARG A 519 -0.09 -16.59 37.52
N ASP A 520 -0.11 -15.95 38.68
CA ASP A 520 0.95 -15.02 39.08
C ASP A 520 2.28 -15.76 39.32
N VAL A 521 2.23 -16.97 39.90
CA VAL A 521 3.40 -17.87 39.98
C VAL A 521 3.93 -18.26 38.60
N PHE A 522 3.05 -18.63 37.67
CA PHE A 522 3.43 -18.94 36.29
C PHE A 522 4.04 -17.72 35.57
N PHE A 523 3.51 -16.51 35.78
CA PHE A 523 4.10 -15.31 35.19
C PHE A 523 5.44 -14.94 35.85
N GLY A 524 5.58 -15.22 37.14
CA GLY A 524 6.82 -15.04 37.89
C GLY A 524 7.95 -15.98 37.47
N SER A 525 7.68 -17.06 36.73
CA SER A 525 8.72 -17.99 36.27
C SER A 525 9.46 -17.53 35.00
N PHE A 526 9.04 -16.41 34.38
CA PHE A 526 9.67 -15.89 33.18
C PHE A 526 10.87 -14.98 33.49
N PRO A 527 11.78 -14.74 32.52
CA PRO A 527 12.93 -13.87 32.75
C PRO A 527 12.54 -12.45 33.23
N PRO A 528 13.30 -11.81 34.13
CA PRO A 528 12.99 -10.48 34.67
C PRO A 528 12.75 -9.41 33.60
N GLY A 529 13.52 -9.41 32.52
CA GLY A 529 13.32 -8.49 31.38
C GLY A 529 11.94 -8.61 30.74
N ARG A 530 11.41 -9.83 30.63
CA ARG A 530 10.07 -10.10 30.09
C ARG A 530 8.97 -9.73 31.08
N GLN A 531 9.18 -9.97 32.37
CA GLN A 531 8.26 -9.54 33.41
C GLN A 531 8.16 -8.01 33.46
N TRP A 532 9.30 -7.31 33.36
CA TRP A 532 9.35 -5.86 33.28
C TRP A 532 8.53 -5.32 32.10
N LEU A 533 8.70 -5.89 30.90
CA LEU A 533 7.89 -5.54 29.73
C LEU A 533 6.40 -5.84 29.95
N LEU A 534 6.05 -6.99 30.54
CA LEU A 534 4.66 -7.34 30.86
C LEU A 534 3.99 -6.26 31.73
N TRP A 535 4.69 -5.74 32.73
CA TRP A 535 4.19 -4.70 33.62
C TRP A 535 4.13 -3.32 32.98
N LYS A 536 5.07 -2.99 32.08
CA LYS A 536 4.98 -1.80 31.21
C LYS A 536 3.72 -1.82 30.36
N ILE A 537 3.41 -2.97 29.76
CA ILE A 537 2.18 -3.18 28.98
C ILE A 537 0.96 -3.05 29.89
N ALA A 538 0.94 -3.74 31.03
CA ALA A 538 -0.17 -3.73 31.99
C ALA A 538 -0.58 -2.32 32.39
N ARG A 539 0.39 -1.45 32.72
CA ARG A 539 0.12 -0.06 33.10
C ARG A 539 -0.59 0.73 32.01
N ASN A 540 -0.19 0.47 30.77
CA ASN A 540 -0.64 1.22 29.62
C ASN A 540 -1.89 0.64 28.96
N MET A 541 -2.40 -0.51 29.44
CA MET A 541 -3.64 -1.12 28.92
C MET A 541 -4.85 -0.18 29.00
N SER A 542 -4.98 0.62 30.05
CA SER A 542 -6.10 1.56 30.21
C SER A 542 -5.94 2.84 29.39
N ARG A 543 -4.78 3.05 28.77
CA ARG A 543 -4.43 4.26 28.00
C ARG A 543 -4.58 4.09 26.50
N CYS A 544 -5.03 2.93 26.04
CA CYS A 544 -5.30 2.64 24.65
C CYS A 544 -6.69 2.00 24.55
N ASP A 545 -7.69 2.69 23.98
CA ASP A 545 -9.02 2.12 23.80
C ASP A 545 -9.06 1.17 22.57
N VAL A 546 -9.95 0.17 22.61
CA VAL A 546 -10.25 -0.77 21.50
C VAL A 546 -10.86 -0.05 20.30
N GLY A 547 -11.37 1.17 20.49
CA GLY A 547 -11.91 2.04 19.43
C GLY A 547 -11.00 3.18 18.98
N ASP A 548 -9.81 3.34 19.57
CA ASP A 548 -8.92 4.43 19.20
C ASP A 548 -8.16 4.08 17.92
N THR A 549 -8.60 4.66 16.80
CA THR A 549 -7.71 4.95 15.69
C THR A 549 -6.55 5.76 16.27
N LEU A 550 -5.34 5.19 16.31
CA LEU A 550 -4.19 5.68 17.08
C LEU A 550 -3.63 7.01 16.54
N ASP A 551 -4.36 8.11 16.75
CA ASP A 551 -3.85 9.46 16.59
C ASP A 551 -4.54 10.50 17.51
N PRO A 552 -3.76 11.20 18.35
CA PRO A 552 -2.33 11.01 18.55
C PRO A 552 -2.01 9.63 19.12
N ILE A 553 -0.88 9.06 18.71
CA ILE A 553 -0.31 7.88 19.37
C ILE A 553 -0.28 8.20 20.87
N PRO A 554 -0.98 7.42 21.72
CA PRO A 554 -1.13 7.76 23.12
C PRO A 554 0.24 7.84 23.79
N ILE A 555 0.50 8.93 24.50
CA ILE A 555 1.73 9.09 25.27
C ILE A 555 1.66 8.11 26.44
N LEU A 556 2.52 7.09 26.38
CA LEU A 556 2.52 6.02 27.37
C LEU A 556 3.31 6.45 28.60
N ASP A 557 2.89 5.92 29.75
CA ASP A 557 3.64 6.06 30.98
C ASP A 557 4.72 4.97 31.04
N LEU A 558 5.88 5.33 30.50
CA LEU A 558 7.02 4.44 30.40
C LEU A 558 7.89 4.45 31.65
N ASN A 559 7.63 5.33 32.62
CA ASN A 559 8.32 5.34 33.90
C ASN A 559 7.37 4.78 34.96
N GLY A 560 7.82 3.83 35.75
CA GLY A 560 6.93 3.21 36.73
C GLY A 560 7.67 2.49 37.85
N PRO A 561 6.93 2.06 38.89
CA PRO A 561 7.52 1.40 40.05
C PRO A 561 8.27 0.11 39.69
N GLU A 562 7.92 -0.57 38.60
CA GLU A 562 8.65 -1.72 38.04
C GLU A 562 10.05 -1.38 37.54
N ASP A 563 10.38 -0.10 37.29
CA ASP A 563 11.77 0.30 37.04
C ASP A 563 12.63 0.23 38.30
N ALA A 564 12.00 0.35 39.48
CA ALA A 564 12.67 0.34 40.77
C ALA A 564 12.65 -1.05 41.43
N PHE A 565 11.58 -1.84 41.22
CA PHE A 565 11.40 -3.17 41.81
C PHE A 565 12.56 -4.14 41.51
N TRP A 566 13.28 -3.93 40.42
CA TRP A 566 14.40 -4.77 40.02
C TRP A 566 15.77 -4.08 40.15
N THR A 567 15.84 -2.93 40.83
CA THR A 567 17.07 -2.18 41.08
C THR A 567 17.59 -2.29 42.51
N LEU A 568 16.82 -2.92 43.40
CA LEU A 568 17.30 -3.28 44.72
C LEU A 568 18.12 -4.57 44.61
N PRO A 569 19.35 -4.62 45.15
CA PRO A 569 20.10 -5.86 45.22
C PRO A 569 19.33 -6.84 46.11
N PHE A 570 19.11 -8.06 45.61
CA PHE A 570 18.72 -9.20 46.44
C PHE A 570 19.90 -9.65 47.29
#